data_AF-A0A952NXM5-F1
#
_entry.id   AF-A0A952NXM5-F1
#
_cell.length_a   1.000
_cell.length_b   1.000
_cell.length_c   1.000
_cell.angle_alpha   90.00
_cell.angle_beta   90.00
_cell.angle_gamma   90.00
#
_symmetry.space_group_name_H-M   'P 1'
#
loop_
_entity.id
_entity.type
_entity.pdbx_description
1 polymer ?
#
loop_
_entity_poly.entity_id
_entity_poly.type
_entity_poly.pdbx_seq_one_letter_code
_entity_poly.pdbx_strand_id
1 'polypeptide(L)'
;MKPDQKEILARRVKSERIARNMSQNDLCDATGISRSALSHIENGSANTSMEKLEAIAKAFEISIAELLSPDTETINYEVKTPDQRVNFSQRVRVRMTKMGISTLELARRADILPNTMSNYVNGTRGPDVVGIRKIAAALGVSPEELMSDEVKKLPAITGSSGDADLRRVIASLEAKIDQLAQAVNLLDERQLKSFGQIEMMVRDIAKKRR
;
A
#
# COMPACT_ATOMS: atom_id res chain seq x y z
N MET A 1 -0.73 8.09 -18.32
CA MET A 1 -1.53 9.34 -18.18
C MET A 1 -1.13 9.97 -16.85
N LYS A 2 -0.80 11.27 -16.79
CA LYS A 2 -0.51 11.93 -15.51
C LYS A 2 -1.81 11.97 -14.69
N PRO A 3 -1.82 11.63 -13.38
CA PRO A 3 -3.04 11.70 -12.57
C PRO A 3 -3.55 13.15 -12.52
N ASP A 4 -4.86 13.35 -12.65
CA ASP A 4 -5.47 14.68 -12.52
C ASP A 4 -5.28 15.19 -11.07
N GLN A 5 -4.89 16.45 -10.91
CA GLN A 5 -4.68 17.06 -9.58
C GLN A 5 -5.93 16.99 -8.72
N LYS A 6 -7.12 17.03 -9.35
CA LYS A 6 -8.40 16.85 -8.66
C LYS A 6 -8.56 15.45 -8.07
N GLU A 7 -8.11 14.42 -8.77
CA GLU A 7 -8.16 13.03 -8.30
C GLU A 7 -7.18 12.79 -7.15
N ILE A 8 -5.98 13.41 -7.23
CA ILE A 8 -4.99 13.37 -6.15
C ILE A 8 -5.58 14.01 -4.88
N LEU A 9 -6.11 15.23 -5.01
CA LEU A 9 -6.74 15.94 -3.91
C LEU A 9 -7.89 15.14 -3.30
N ALA A 10 -8.81 14.65 -4.13
CA ALA A 10 -9.97 13.88 -3.69
C ALA A 10 -9.59 12.67 -2.83
N ARG A 11 -8.59 11.91 -3.30
CA ARG A 11 -8.09 10.72 -2.61
C ARG A 11 -7.38 11.07 -1.31
N ARG A 12 -6.53 12.11 -1.33
CA ARG A 12 -5.80 12.56 -0.13
C ARG A 12 -6.76 13.08 0.94
N VAL A 13 -7.71 13.95 0.59
CA VAL A 13 -8.71 14.47 1.54
C VAL A 13 -9.49 13.35 2.20
N LYS A 14 -9.97 12.39 1.40
CA LYS A 14 -10.73 11.26 1.91
C LYS A 14 -9.90 10.33 2.80
N SER A 15 -8.65 10.05 2.41
CA SER A 15 -7.76 9.17 3.18
C SER A 15 -7.33 9.80 4.51
N GLU A 16 -6.94 11.07 4.53
CA GLU A 16 -6.60 11.79 5.77
C GLU A 16 -7.78 11.87 6.74
N ARG A 17 -8.98 12.13 6.21
CA ARG A 17 -10.21 12.15 7.01
C ARG A 17 -10.47 10.78 7.67
N ILE A 18 -10.37 9.70 6.91
CA ILE A 18 -10.59 8.33 7.41
C ILE A 18 -9.49 7.94 8.42
N ALA A 19 -8.23 8.29 8.15
CA ALA A 19 -7.10 8.01 9.05
C ALA A 19 -7.27 8.70 10.41
N ARG A 20 -7.94 9.87 10.44
CA ARG A 20 -8.29 10.62 11.65
C ARG A 20 -9.63 10.21 12.27
N ASN A 21 -10.28 9.16 11.76
CA ASN A 21 -11.61 8.71 12.17
C ASN A 21 -12.70 9.80 12.08
N MET A 22 -12.55 10.76 11.18
CA MET A 22 -13.51 11.84 11.00
C MET A 22 -14.63 11.40 10.04
N SER A 23 -15.87 11.70 10.40
CA SER A 23 -16.99 11.71 9.47
C SER A 23 -16.87 12.89 8.50
N GLN A 24 -17.60 12.86 7.38
CA GLN A 24 -17.66 14.05 6.50
C GLN A 24 -18.23 15.26 7.26
N ASN A 25 -19.16 15.05 8.19
CA ASN A 25 -19.69 16.14 9.00
C ASN A 25 -18.61 16.70 9.94
N ASP A 26 -17.79 15.84 10.55
CA ASP A 26 -16.73 16.27 11.46
C ASP A 26 -15.70 17.15 10.73
N LEU A 27 -15.38 16.81 9.48
CA LEU A 27 -14.51 17.63 8.64
C LEU A 27 -15.19 18.92 8.20
N CYS A 28 -16.49 18.89 7.89
CA CYS A 28 -17.27 20.09 7.63
C CYS A 28 -17.25 21.05 8.82
N ASP A 29 -17.43 20.53 10.04
CA ASP A 29 -17.43 21.31 11.28
C ASP A 29 -16.04 21.90 11.55
N ALA A 30 -14.97 21.14 11.28
CA ALA A 30 -13.59 21.60 11.45
C ALA A 30 -13.14 22.65 10.41
N THR A 31 -13.72 22.63 9.20
CA THR A 31 -13.27 23.47 8.06
C THR A 31 -14.24 24.59 7.70
N GLY A 32 -15.47 24.54 8.17
CA GLY A 32 -16.57 25.40 7.71
C GLY A 32 -17.04 25.10 6.28
N ILE A 33 -16.55 24.03 5.65
CA ILE A 33 -16.93 23.64 4.30
C ILE A 33 -18.28 22.93 4.34
N SER A 34 -19.20 23.28 3.44
CA SER A 34 -20.50 22.60 3.37
C SER A 34 -20.35 21.13 2.98
N ARG A 35 -21.23 20.27 3.50
CA ARG A 35 -21.25 18.83 3.21
C ARG A 35 -21.28 18.51 1.71
N SER A 36 -22.06 19.29 0.95
CA SER A 36 -22.14 19.15 -0.51
C SER A 36 -20.80 19.49 -1.18
N ALA A 37 -20.18 20.60 -0.79
CA ALA A 37 -18.87 20.98 -1.33
C ALA A 37 -17.81 19.95 -0.97
N LEU A 38 -17.77 19.46 0.27
CA LEU A 38 -16.82 18.43 0.70
C LEU A 38 -17.01 17.11 -0.08
N SER A 39 -18.26 16.68 -0.30
CA SER A 39 -18.56 15.51 -1.13
C SER A 39 -18.04 15.67 -2.56
N HIS A 40 -18.23 16.84 -3.17
CA HIS A 40 -17.71 17.11 -4.52
C HIS A 40 -16.17 17.10 -4.58
N ILE A 41 -15.50 17.58 -3.53
CA ILE A 41 -14.04 17.54 -3.38
C ILE A 41 -13.57 16.08 -3.27
N GLU A 42 -14.15 15.27 -2.37
CA GLU A 42 -13.77 13.86 -2.17
C GLU A 42 -14.07 12.95 -3.38
N ASN A 43 -14.93 13.39 -4.29
CA ASN A 43 -15.23 12.69 -5.54
C ASN A 43 -14.45 13.23 -6.76
N GLY A 44 -13.54 14.20 -6.58
CA GLY A 44 -12.73 14.76 -7.67
C GLY A 44 -13.51 15.62 -8.66
N SER A 45 -14.74 15.99 -8.31
CA SER A 45 -15.67 16.70 -9.18
C SER A 45 -15.69 18.23 -8.96
N ALA A 46 -15.05 18.71 -7.90
CA ALA A 46 -14.97 20.13 -7.57
C ALA A 46 -13.70 20.81 -8.10
N ASN A 47 -13.82 22.09 -8.45
CA ASN A 47 -12.69 23.00 -8.52
C ASN A 47 -12.57 23.70 -7.16
N THR A 48 -11.63 23.26 -6.33
CA THR A 48 -11.49 23.73 -4.94
C THR A 48 -10.76 25.08 -4.92
N SER A 49 -11.30 26.07 -4.20
CA SER A 49 -10.62 27.36 -4.01
C SER A 49 -9.42 27.21 -3.07
N MET A 50 -8.47 28.13 -3.16
CA MET A 50 -7.30 28.16 -2.29
C MET A 50 -7.69 28.24 -0.80
N GLU A 51 -8.70 29.05 -0.47
CA GLU A 51 -9.24 29.19 0.89
C GLU A 51 -9.73 27.85 1.47
N LYS A 52 -10.39 27.02 0.65
CA LYS A 52 -10.86 25.69 1.07
C LYS A 52 -9.70 24.71 1.22
N LEU A 53 -8.69 24.80 0.35
CA LEU A 53 -7.47 24.00 0.47
C LEU A 53 -6.72 24.35 1.77
N GLU A 54 -6.58 25.63 2.09
CA GLU A 54 -5.99 26.11 3.35
C GLU A 54 -6.78 25.62 4.56
N ALA A 55 -8.11 25.72 4.55
CA ALA A 55 -8.95 25.24 5.63
C ALA A 55 -8.78 23.73 5.87
N ILE A 56 -8.77 22.93 4.80
CA ILE A 56 -8.58 21.48 4.89
C ILE A 56 -7.17 21.14 5.36
N ALA A 57 -6.14 21.76 4.79
CA ALA A 57 -4.75 21.54 5.17
C ALA A 57 -4.52 21.88 6.66
N LYS A 58 -5.11 22.98 7.13
CA LYS A 58 -5.09 23.38 8.54
C LYS A 58 -5.82 22.37 9.43
N ALA A 59 -7.00 21.90 9.03
CA ALA A 59 -7.76 20.91 9.79
C ALA A 59 -7.05 19.54 9.90
N PHE A 60 -6.20 19.20 8.94
CA PHE A 60 -5.38 17.99 8.97
C PHE A 60 -3.98 18.18 9.53
N GLU A 61 -3.58 19.42 9.82
CA GLU A 61 -2.23 19.81 10.26
C GLU A 61 -1.12 19.40 9.27
N ILE A 62 -1.41 19.49 7.97
CA ILE A 62 -0.45 19.20 6.89
C ILE A 62 -0.28 20.41 5.97
N SER A 63 0.74 20.39 5.12
CA SER A 63 0.93 21.44 4.11
C SER A 63 0.00 21.26 2.90
N ILE A 64 -0.30 22.36 2.19
CA ILE A 64 -1.06 22.29 0.92
C ILE A 64 -0.28 21.50 -0.14
N ALA A 65 1.05 21.59 -0.13
CA ALA A 65 1.89 20.80 -1.01
C ALA A 65 1.72 19.30 -0.77
N GLU A 66 1.66 18.87 0.50
CA GLU A 66 1.41 17.47 0.89
C GLU A 66 -0.01 17.03 0.53
N LEU A 67 -1.00 17.93 0.69
CA LEU A 67 -2.38 17.70 0.28
C LEU A 67 -2.53 17.45 -1.24
N LEU A 68 -1.69 18.09 -2.05
CA LEU A 68 -1.68 18.01 -3.52
C LEU A 68 -0.60 17.09 -4.10
N SER A 69 0.24 16.49 -3.24
CA SER A 69 1.29 15.61 -3.69
C SER A 69 0.67 14.29 -4.20
N PRO A 70 1.05 13.81 -5.40
CA PRO A 70 0.67 12.46 -5.81
C PRO A 70 1.13 11.47 -4.74
N ASP A 71 0.42 10.35 -4.62
CA ASP A 71 0.92 9.21 -3.84
C ASP A 71 2.19 8.70 -4.53
N THR A 72 3.32 9.36 -4.27
CA THR A 72 4.60 8.76 -4.53
C THR A 72 4.71 7.63 -3.54
N GLU A 73 4.91 6.41 -4.03
CA GLU A 73 5.47 5.30 -3.25
C GLU A 73 6.91 5.65 -2.81
N THR A 74 7.09 6.81 -2.19
CA THR A 74 8.19 7.11 -1.31
C THR A 74 7.92 6.28 -0.08
N ILE A 75 8.60 5.14 -0.01
CA ILE A 75 8.88 4.41 1.23
C ILE A 75 9.71 5.35 2.11
N ASN A 76 9.06 6.33 2.71
CA ASN A 76 9.63 7.15 3.76
C ASN A 76 9.48 6.35 5.05
N TYR A 77 10.60 5.78 5.51
CA TYR A 77 10.76 5.22 6.85
C TYR A 77 10.72 6.38 7.88
N GLU A 78 9.57 7.03 8.02
CA GLU A 78 9.21 7.61 9.30
C GLU A 78 8.54 6.51 10.10
N VAL A 79 9.08 6.23 11.28
CA VAL A 79 8.55 5.23 12.21
C VAL A 79 7.19 5.72 12.73
N LYS A 80 6.15 5.59 11.91
CA LYS A 80 4.76 5.49 12.38
C LYS A 80 4.56 4.03 12.74
N THR A 81 4.23 3.76 14.00
CA THR A 81 3.83 2.42 14.46
C THR A 81 2.89 1.80 13.44
N PRO A 82 3.21 0.60 12.90
CA PRO A 82 2.44 0.01 11.83
C PRO A 82 0.96 -0.11 12.26
N ASP A 83 0.03 0.27 11.38
CA ASP A 83 -1.40 0.18 11.66
C ASP A 83 -1.74 -1.26 12.11
N GLN A 84 -2.14 -1.38 13.38
CA GLN A 84 -2.48 -2.65 14.02
C GLN A 84 -3.55 -3.41 13.21
N ARG A 85 -4.40 -2.72 12.43
CA ARG A 85 -5.42 -3.34 11.55
C ARG A 85 -4.79 -4.05 10.34
N VAL A 86 -3.77 -3.46 9.74
CA VAL A 86 -3.02 -4.06 8.61
C VAL A 86 -2.23 -5.26 9.12
N ASN A 87 -1.57 -5.12 10.26
CA ASN A 87 -0.84 -6.21 10.92
C ASN A 87 -1.77 -7.38 11.29
N PHE A 88 -2.93 -7.09 11.88
CA PHE A 88 -3.91 -8.09 12.28
C PHE A 88 -4.43 -8.90 11.08
N SER A 89 -4.96 -8.22 10.06
CA SER A 89 -5.53 -8.89 8.88
C SER A 89 -4.49 -9.73 8.13
N GLN A 90 -3.25 -9.24 8.03
CA GLN A 90 -2.14 -9.98 7.43
C GLN A 90 -1.75 -11.22 8.25
N ARG A 91 -1.67 -11.11 9.58
CA ARG A 91 -1.37 -12.25 10.46
C ARG A 91 -2.43 -13.34 10.38
N VAL A 92 -3.71 -12.94 10.35
CA VAL A 92 -4.83 -13.86 10.14
C VAL A 92 -4.67 -14.60 8.81
N ARG A 93 -4.41 -13.89 7.69
CA ARG A 93 -4.19 -14.52 6.37
C ARG A 93 -3.01 -15.49 6.37
N VAL A 94 -1.87 -15.10 6.94
CA VAL A 94 -0.69 -15.97 7.04
C VAL A 94 -1.02 -17.26 7.81
N ARG A 95 -1.75 -17.15 8.91
CA ARG A 95 -2.15 -18.32 9.72
C ARG A 95 -3.16 -19.20 8.98
N MET A 96 -4.12 -18.61 8.27
CA MET A 96 -5.05 -19.34 7.40
C MET A 96 -4.33 -20.14 6.32
N THR A 97 -3.35 -19.54 5.64
CA THR A 97 -2.53 -20.22 4.62
C THR A 97 -1.75 -21.39 5.23
N LYS A 98 -1.14 -21.20 6.40
CA LYS A 98 -0.43 -22.29 7.12
C LYS A 98 -1.35 -23.44 7.53
N MET A 99 -2.61 -23.14 7.83
CA MET A 99 -3.63 -24.12 8.20
C MET A 99 -4.37 -24.71 6.99
N GLY A 100 -4.18 -24.15 5.79
CA GLY A 100 -4.91 -24.55 4.59
C GLY A 100 -6.42 -24.30 4.66
N ILE A 101 -6.88 -23.30 5.42
CA ILE A 101 -8.30 -23.01 5.61
C ILE A 101 -8.74 -21.76 4.84
N SER A 102 -10.00 -21.76 4.36
CA SER A 102 -10.61 -20.63 3.69
C SER A 102 -11.19 -19.61 4.68
N THR A 103 -11.48 -18.39 4.21
CA THR A 103 -12.16 -17.35 5.01
C THR A 103 -13.50 -17.82 5.52
N LEU A 104 -14.24 -18.58 4.70
CA LEU A 104 -15.52 -19.17 5.07
C LEU A 104 -15.38 -20.21 6.20
N GLU A 105 -14.35 -21.04 6.12
CA GLU A 105 -14.07 -22.04 7.14
C GLU A 105 -13.60 -21.40 8.45
N LEU A 106 -12.78 -20.34 8.38
CA LEU A 106 -12.43 -19.54 9.56
C LEU A 106 -13.68 -18.89 10.19
N ALA A 107 -14.58 -18.33 9.38
CA ALA A 107 -15.84 -17.75 9.84
C ALA A 107 -16.69 -18.77 10.61
N ARG A 108 -16.83 -19.98 10.05
CA ARG A 108 -17.53 -21.09 10.71
C ARG A 108 -16.87 -21.44 12.05
N ARG A 109 -15.54 -21.62 12.09
CA ARG A 109 -14.81 -22.00 13.32
C ARG A 109 -14.87 -20.94 14.41
N ALA A 110 -14.85 -19.67 14.02
CA ALA A 110 -14.89 -18.54 14.94
C ALA A 110 -16.31 -18.15 15.37
N ASP A 111 -17.35 -18.79 14.82
CA ASP A 111 -18.74 -18.38 15.01
C ASP A 111 -18.94 -16.87 14.70
N ILE A 112 -18.53 -16.49 13.49
CA ILE A 112 -18.63 -15.13 12.95
C ILE A 112 -19.26 -15.21 11.56
N LEU A 113 -20.14 -14.27 11.23
CA LEU A 113 -20.76 -14.23 9.91
C LEU A 113 -19.71 -14.11 8.79
N PRO A 114 -19.85 -14.85 7.67
CA PRO A 114 -18.86 -14.85 6.59
C PRO A 114 -18.51 -13.46 6.05
N ASN A 115 -19.50 -12.59 5.88
CA ASN A 115 -19.28 -11.22 5.42
C ASN A 115 -18.47 -10.39 6.43
N THR A 116 -18.74 -10.58 7.73
CA THR A 116 -18.02 -9.92 8.82
C THR A 116 -16.58 -10.41 8.88
N MET A 117 -16.36 -11.72 8.77
CA MET A 117 -15.01 -12.31 8.70
C MET A 117 -14.23 -11.79 7.49
N SER A 118 -14.86 -11.72 6.32
CA SER A 118 -14.22 -11.16 5.11
C SER A 118 -13.78 -9.72 5.31
N ASN A 119 -14.56 -8.88 6.00
CA ASN A 119 -14.16 -7.51 6.30
C ASN A 119 -12.93 -7.45 7.22
N TYR A 120 -12.83 -8.37 8.19
CA TYR A 120 -11.68 -8.47 9.09
C TYR A 120 -10.44 -8.99 8.37
N VAL A 121 -10.59 -10.06 7.59
CA VAL A 121 -9.49 -10.68 6.82
C VAL A 121 -8.98 -9.75 5.73
N ASN A 122 -9.82 -8.88 5.16
CA ASN A 122 -9.41 -7.90 4.15
C ASN A 122 -8.92 -6.57 4.75
N GLY A 123 -9.09 -6.37 6.06
CA GLY A 123 -8.68 -5.13 6.75
C GLY A 123 -9.59 -3.92 6.48
N THR A 124 -10.76 -4.12 5.87
CA THR A 124 -11.74 -3.04 5.64
C THR A 124 -12.43 -2.61 6.94
N ARG A 125 -12.50 -3.52 7.92
CA ARG A 125 -12.96 -3.26 9.29
C ARG A 125 -12.11 -4.07 10.27
N GLY A 126 -11.95 -3.57 11.49
CA GLY A 126 -11.29 -4.30 12.58
C GLY A 126 -12.31 -5.06 13.46
N PRO A 127 -12.00 -6.26 13.95
CA PRO A 127 -12.78 -6.89 15.00
C PRO A 127 -12.60 -6.17 16.34
N ASP A 128 -13.60 -6.28 17.21
CA ASP A 128 -13.48 -5.90 18.61
C ASP A 128 -12.73 -6.98 19.42
N VAL A 129 -12.55 -6.75 20.72
CA VAL A 129 -11.84 -7.67 21.62
C VAL A 129 -12.46 -9.08 21.61
N VAL A 130 -13.79 -9.17 21.49
CA VAL A 130 -14.49 -10.45 21.45
C VAL A 130 -14.22 -11.18 20.13
N GLY A 131 -14.29 -10.47 19.00
CA GLY A 131 -13.95 -10.98 17.69
C GLY A 131 -12.51 -11.43 17.57
N ILE A 132 -11.55 -10.68 18.14
CA ILE A 132 -10.13 -11.05 18.19
C ILE A 132 -9.97 -12.39 18.92
N ARG A 133 -10.60 -12.57 20.09
CA ARG A 133 -10.51 -13.82 20.86
C ARG A 133 -11.12 -15.00 20.10
N LYS A 134 -12.26 -14.81 19.43
CA LYS A 134 -12.90 -15.83 18.60
C LYS A 134 -12.00 -16.26 17.43
N ILE A 135 -11.39 -15.29 16.74
CA ILE A 135 -10.46 -15.54 15.62
C ILE A 135 -9.19 -16.25 16.11
N ALA A 136 -8.61 -15.79 17.21
CA ALA A 136 -7.42 -16.39 17.81
C ALA A 136 -7.64 -17.86 18.19
N ALA A 137 -8.77 -18.15 18.86
CA ALA A 137 -9.16 -19.51 19.22
C ALA A 137 -9.33 -20.41 17.98
N ALA A 138 -10.02 -19.91 16.94
CA ALA A 138 -10.24 -20.65 15.70
C ALA A 138 -8.93 -20.94 14.92
N LEU A 139 -7.92 -20.09 15.09
CA LEU A 139 -6.60 -20.21 14.47
C LEU A 139 -5.56 -20.92 15.36
N GLY A 140 -5.93 -21.30 16.58
CA GLY A 140 -5.02 -21.92 17.56
C GLY A 140 -3.81 -21.06 17.88
N VAL A 141 -4.01 -19.75 18.06
CA VAL A 141 -2.98 -18.77 18.47
C VAL A 141 -3.52 -17.91 19.61
N SER A 142 -2.66 -17.15 20.28
CA SER A 142 -3.12 -16.21 21.30
C SER A 142 -3.63 -14.90 20.67
N PRO A 143 -4.56 -14.18 21.32
CA PRO A 143 -4.97 -12.83 20.90
C PRO A 143 -3.78 -11.88 20.74
N GLU A 144 -2.78 -11.99 21.62
CA GLU A 144 -1.56 -11.17 21.60
C GLU A 144 -0.71 -11.47 20.37
N GLU A 145 -0.64 -12.72 19.91
CA GLU A 145 0.08 -13.09 18.68
C GLU A 145 -0.54 -12.46 17.42
N LEU A 146 -1.87 -12.30 17.41
CA LEU A 146 -2.58 -11.62 16.32
C LEU A 146 -2.47 -10.09 16.40
N MET A 147 -2.31 -9.54 17.60
CA MET A 147 -2.36 -8.10 17.88
C MET A 147 -1.00 -7.44 18.08
N SER A 148 0.07 -8.20 18.31
CA SER A 148 1.37 -7.61 18.64
C SER A 148 1.92 -6.79 17.47
N ASP A 149 2.52 -5.64 17.77
CA ASP A 149 3.32 -4.87 16.81
C ASP A 149 4.74 -5.41 16.65
N GLU A 150 5.07 -6.50 17.36
CA GLU A 150 6.31 -7.21 17.14
C GLU A 150 6.25 -7.87 15.76
N VAL A 151 6.73 -7.13 14.75
CA VAL A 151 7.80 -7.69 13.92
C VAL A 151 8.77 -8.23 14.95
N LYS A 152 8.87 -9.56 15.12
CA LYS A 152 10.05 -10.12 15.77
C LYS A 152 11.19 -9.41 15.05
N LYS A 153 11.88 -8.47 15.72
CA LYS A 153 13.16 -7.99 15.23
C LYS A 153 13.86 -9.29 14.88
N LEU A 154 14.18 -9.51 13.60
CA LEU A 154 15.14 -10.54 13.27
C LEU A 154 16.24 -10.32 14.30
N PRO A 155 16.62 -11.36 15.07
CA PRO A 155 17.55 -11.19 16.17
C PRO A 155 18.66 -10.31 15.63
N ALA A 156 18.85 -9.15 16.28
CA ALA A 156 19.95 -8.28 15.93
C ALA A 156 21.15 -9.19 15.80
N ILE A 157 21.77 -9.20 14.62
CA ILE A 157 22.85 -10.13 14.29
C ILE A 157 24.03 -9.73 15.17
N THR A 158 23.98 -10.13 16.44
CA THR A 158 25.09 -10.12 17.37
C THR A 158 25.79 -11.43 17.12
N GLY A 159 27.00 -11.32 16.55
CA GLY A 159 27.69 -12.42 15.91
C GLY A 159 27.70 -13.71 16.70
N SER A 160 27.41 -14.81 15.99
CA SER A 160 28.09 -16.08 16.22
C SER A 160 28.17 -16.84 14.88
N SER A 161 29.14 -17.74 14.81
CA SER A 161 29.87 -18.22 13.62
C SER A 161 29.07 -18.85 12.46
N GLY A 162 27.73 -18.91 12.49
CA GLY A 162 26.90 -19.43 11.39
C GLY A 162 26.55 -18.40 10.30
N ASP A 163 26.96 -17.15 10.48
CA ASP A 163 26.53 -16.01 9.65
C ASP A 163 27.38 -15.80 8.38
N ALA A 164 28.57 -16.41 8.29
CA ALA A 164 29.46 -16.24 7.14
C ALA A 164 28.87 -16.87 5.86
N ASP A 165 28.26 -18.04 5.97
CA ASP A 165 27.67 -18.74 4.82
C ASP A 165 26.37 -18.09 4.36
N LEU A 166 25.55 -17.59 5.29
CA LEU A 166 24.35 -16.80 4.97
C LEU A 166 24.72 -15.48 4.28
N ARG A 167 25.72 -14.75 4.78
CA ARG A 167 26.21 -13.52 4.12
C ARG A 167 26.78 -13.79 2.72
N ARG A 168 27.50 -14.91 2.53
CA ARG A 168 27.99 -15.33 1.22
C ARG A 168 26.85 -15.67 0.26
N VAL A 169 25.81 -16.36 0.74
CA VAL A 169 24.63 -16.69 -0.06
C VAL A 169 23.89 -15.41 -0.45
N ILE A 170 23.69 -14.48 0.48
CA ILE A 170 23.05 -13.18 0.21
C ILE A 170 23.84 -12.39 -0.83
N ALA A 171 25.15 -12.21 -0.64
CA ALA A 171 26.01 -11.52 -1.59
C ALA A 171 26.02 -12.19 -2.98
N SER A 172 25.96 -13.53 -3.03
CA SER A 172 25.85 -14.26 -4.29
C SER A 172 24.49 -14.06 -4.99
N LEU A 173 23.41 -13.88 -4.23
CA LEU A 173 22.08 -13.63 -4.78
C LEU A 173 21.96 -12.20 -5.29
N GLU A 174 22.48 -11.22 -4.54
CA GLU A 174 22.55 -9.81 -4.95
C GLU A 174 23.32 -9.66 -6.28
N ALA A 175 24.49 -10.29 -6.39
CA ALA A 175 25.26 -10.30 -7.63
C ALA A 175 24.51 -10.93 -8.82
N LYS A 176 23.71 -11.98 -8.57
CA LYS A 176 22.87 -12.60 -9.62
C LYS A 176 21.71 -11.71 -10.05
N ILE A 177 21.11 -10.97 -9.10
CA ILE A 177 20.05 -10.00 -9.40
C ILE A 177 20.62 -8.89 -10.29
N ASP A 178 21.80 -8.37 -9.98
CA ASP A 178 22.46 -7.34 -10.79
C ASP A 178 22.80 -7.84 -12.21
N GLN A 179 23.30 -9.07 -12.33
CA GLN A 179 23.55 -9.70 -13.63
C GLN A 179 22.26 -9.85 -14.46
N LEU A 180 21.16 -10.27 -13.84
CA LEU A 180 19.87 -10.38 -14.50
C LEU A 180 19.33 -9.01 -14.93
N ALA A 181 19.45 -7.99 -14.08
CA ALA A 181 19.06 -6.62 -14.40
C ALA A 181 19.85 -6.07 -15.61
N GLN A 182 21.17 -6.30 -15.66
CA GLN A 182 22.00 -5.92 -16.79
C GLN A 182 21.62 -6.67 -18.08
N ALA A 183 21.33 -7.98 -17.98
CA ALA A 183 20.91 -8.78 -19.12
C ALA A 183 19.58 -8.30 -19.71
N VAL A 184 18.62 -7.91 -18.86
CA VAL A 184 17.33 -7.33 -19.29
C VAL A 184 17.56 -6.00 -20.03
N ASN A 185 18.38 -5.10 -19.48
CA ASN A 185 18.70 -3.82 -20.14
C ASN A 185 19.40 -4.03 -21.50
N LEU A 186 20.30 -5.02 -21.60
CA LEU A 186 20.97 -5.38 -22.86
C LEU A 186 20.00 -5.94 -23.92
N LEU A 187 18.96 -6.66 -23.51
CA LEU A 187 17.93 -7.14 -24.41
C LEU A 187 17.10 -5.97 -24.96
N ASP A 188 16.70 -5.03 -24.10
CA ASP A 188 15.97 -3.82 -24.51
C ASP A 188 16.78 -2.95 -25.48
N GLU A 189 18.07 -2.74 -25.22
CA GLU A 189 18.95 -2.00 -26.12
C GLU A 189 19.13 -2.68 -27.49
N ARG A 190 19.21 -4.02 -27.52
CA ARG A 190 19.31 -4.78 -28.78
C ARG A 190 18.04 -4.66 -29.60
N GLN A 191 16.87 -4.70 -28.95
CA GLN A 191 15.58 -4.45 -29.62
C GLN A 191 15.56 -3.05 -30.22
N LEU A 192 15.89 -2.01 -29.44
CA LEU A 192 15.97 -0.61 -29.91
C LEU A 192 16.93 -0.43 -31.10
N LYS A 193 18.12 -1.06 -31.06
CA LYS A 193 19.09 -1.01 -32.17
C LYS A 193 18.58 -1.73 -33.42
N SER A 194 17.92 -2.89 -33.26
CA SER A 194 17.33 -3.63 -34.40
C SER A 194 16.21 -2.83 -35.08
N PHE A 195 15.34 -2.16 -34.30
CA PHE A 195 14.31 -1.27 -34.83
C PHE A 195 14.93 -0.09 -35.59
N GLY A 196 15.98 0.54 -35.06
CA GLY A 196 16.68 1.62 -35.75
C GLY A 196 17.35 1.20 -37.08
N GLN A 197 17.92 0.00 -37.15
CA GLN A 197 18.47 -0.55 -38.39
C GLN A 197 17.38 -0.84 -39.43
N ILE A 198 16.24 -1.39 -39.00
CA ILE A 198 15.09 -1.64 -39.87
C ILE A 198 14.56 -0.31 -40.43
N GLU A 199 14.41 0.73 -39.60
CA GLU A 199 13.99 2.05 -40.06
C GLU A 199 14.96 2.65 -41.10
N MET A 200 16.28 2.53 -40.90
CA MET A 200 17.26 2.97 -41.89
C MET A 200 17.12 2.21 -43.22
N MET A 201 17.00 0.89 -43.17
CA MET A 201 16.83 0.08 -44.39
C MET A 201 15.55 0.46 -45.15
N VAL A 202 14.44 0.72 -44.44
CA VAL A 202 13.18 1.19 -45.06
C VAL A 202 13.37 2.55 -45.72
N ARG A 203 14.07 3.50 -45.08
CA ARG A 203 14.37 4.81 -45.67
C ARG A 203 15.27 4.71 -46.91
N ASP A 204 16.27 3.84 -46.90
CA ASP A 204 17.17 3.67 -48.04
C ASP A 204 16.48 3.00 -49.23
N ILE A 205 15.59 2.03 -48.99
CA ILE A 205 14.74 1.44 -50.04
C ILE A 205 13.79 2.50 -50.62
N ALA A 206 13.21 3.37 -49.78
CA ALA A 206 12.34 4.46 -50.24
C ALA A 206 13.09 5.50 -51.08
N LYS A 207 14.36 5.79 -50.77
CA LYS A 207 15.21 6.70 -51.56
C LYS A 207 15.63 6.12 -52.91
N LYS A 208 15.88 4.80 -53.01
CA LYS A 208 16.25 4.11 -54.25
C LYS A 208 15.10 3.90 -55.25
N ARG A 209 13.86 4.17 -54.84
CA ARG A 209 12.64 4.07 -55.68
C ARG A 209 12.20 5.41 -56.31
N ARG A 210 12.99 6.47 -56.17
CA ARG A 210 12.89 7.72 -56.94
C ARG A 210 13.96 7.76 -58.01
#